data_AF-A0A1T4N4E9-F1
#
_entry.id   AF-A0A1T4N4E9-F1
#
_cell.length_a   1.000
_cell.length_b   1.000
_cell.length_c   1.000
_cell.angle_alpha   90.00
_cell.angle_beta   90.00
_cell.angle_gamma   90.00
#
_symmetry.space_group_name_H-M   'P 1'
#
loop_
_entity.id
_entity.type
_entity.pdbx_description
1 polymer ?
#
loop_
_entity_poly.entity_id
_entity_poly.type
_entity_poly.pdbx_seq_one_letter_code
_entity_poly.pdbx_strand_id
1 'polypeptide(L)'
;MTKDRLIKRLTWYYPAELSGAITFSGCFLLVLIVFPFRDTLFLLYGLAVFSFVLWQGQYYWKLKLRGLKGTAIDQQKSLALFRNAKQINLVLIAFIPVVLLVQIRLSGGDIQLLGYAIAANVMGILEHVNYYIRQLMIDNEYDLRYLLRYKRLKIPSLVKDLRDGRI
;
A
#
# COMPACT_ATOMS: atom_id res chain seq x y z
N MET A 1 -16.55 1.13 -18.95
CA MET A 1 -15.83 -0.17 -19.09
C MET A 1 -16.80 -1.26 -18.68
N THR A 2 -16.95 -2.33 -19.47
CA THR A 2 -17.88 -3.43 -19.17
C THR A 2 -17.37 -4.30 -18.01
N LYS A 3 -18.29 -5.00 -17.32
CA LYS A 3 -17.98 -5.87 -16.17
C LYS A 3 -16.91 -6.92 -16.52
N ASP A 4 -17.01 -7.55 -17.69
CA ASP A 4 -16.07 -8.61 -18.10
C ASP A 4 -14.66 -8.08 -18.36
N ARG A 5 -14.54 -6.88 -18.94
CA ARG A 5 -13.24 -6.21 -19.10
C ARG A 5 -12.61 -5.89 -17.75
N LEU A 6 -13.42 -5.54 -16.75
CA LEU A 6 -12.94 -5.26 -15.39
C LEU A 6 -12.45 -6.52 -14.68
N ILE A 7 -13.18 -7.62 -14.82
CA ILE A 7 -12.75 -8.93 -14.31
C ILE A 7 -11.43 -9.35 -14.96
N LYS A 8 -11.31 -9.23 -16.28
CA LYS A 8 -10.08 -9.59 -17.00
C LYS A 8 -8.88 -8.76 -16.53
N ARG A 9 -9.05 -7.45 -16.35
CA ARG A 9 -8.01 -6.55 -15.83
C ARG A 9 -7.60 -6.93 -14.40
N LEU A 10 -8.58 -7.08 -13.50
CA LEU A 10 -8.31 -7.38 -12.10
C LEU A 10 -7.65 -8.74 -11.90
N THR A 11 -7.91 -9.69 -12.79
CA THR A 11 -7.26 -11.01 -12.77
C THR A 11 -5.75 -10.91 -13.03
N TRP A 12 -5.31 -9.95 -13.85
CA TRP A 12 -3.88 -9.67 -14.08
C TRP A 12 -3.27 -8.76 -13.03
N TYR A 13 -4.05 -7.80 -12.52
CA TYR A 13 -3.59 -6.84 -11.53
C TYR A 13 -3.36 -7.48 -10.15
N TYR A 14 -4.25 -8.41 -9.76
CA TYR A 14 -4.17 -9.16 -8.51
C TYR A 14 -2.82 -9.88 -8.26
N PRO A 15 -2.26 -10.67 -9.20
CA PRO A 15 -0.97 -11.32 -8.99
C PRO A 15 0.20 -10.33 -8.95
N ALA A 16 0.11 -9.19 -9.64
CA ALA A 16 1.16 -8.16 -9.61
C ALA A 16 1.25 -7.46 -8.24
N GLU A 17 0.10 -7.15 -7.64
CA GLU A 17 0.04 -6.62 -6.26
C GLU A 17 0.56 -7.64 -5.25
N LEU A 18 0.20 -8.92 -5.44
CA LEU A 18 0.70 -10.00 -4.60
C LEU A 18 2.21 -10.18 -4.73
N SER A 19 2.77 -10.11 -5.95
CA SER A 19 4.21 -10.20 -6.13
C SER A 19 4.93 -9.04 -5.45
N GLY A 20 4.41 -7.81 -5.56
CA GLY A 20 4.94 -6.66 -4.82
C GLY A 20 4.95 -6.90 -3.31
N ALA A 21 3.81 -7.29 -2.73
CA ALA A 21 3.71 -7.57 -1.30
C ALA A 21 4.70 -8.65 -0.82
N ILE A 22 4.85 -9.73 -1.59
CA ILE A 22 5.80 -10.81 -1.29
C ILE A 22 7.25 -10.31 -1.41
N THR A 23 7.58 -9.61 -2.50
CA THR A 23 8.94 -9.10 -2.74
C THR A 23 9.40 -8.20 -1.61
N PHE A 24 8.60 -7.20 -1.20
CA PHE A 24 9.01 -6.27 -0.15
C PHE A 24 8.99 -6.90 1.25
N SER A 25 8.11 -7.88 1.49
CA SER A 25 8.18 -8.72 2.70
C SER A 25 9.48 -9.55 2.71
N GLY A 26 9.90 -10.06 1.56
CA GLY A 26 11.18 -10.77 1.39
C GLY A 26 12.38 -9.84 1.60
N CYS A 27 12.34 -8.62 1.05
CA CYS A 27 13.37 -7.60 1.31
C CYS A 27 13.49 -7.26 2.79
N PHE A 28 12.37 -7.14 3.51
CA PHE A 28 12.37 -6.95 4.97
C PHE A 28 13.14 -8.07 5.68
N LEU A 29 12.81 -9.33 5.37
CA LEU A 29 13.49 -10.48 5.97
C LEU A 29 14.97 -10.54 5.59
N LEU A 30 15.31 -10.25 4.35
CA LEU A 30 16.70 -10.21 3.88
C LEU A 30 17.49 -9.14 4.64
N VAL A 31 16.96 -7.93 4.78
CA VAL A 31 17.63 -6.85 5.53
C VAL A 31 17.83 -7.25 6.99
N LEU A 32 16.81 -7.86 7.60
CA LEU A 32 16.85 -8.31 9.00
C LEU A 32 17.92 -9.39 9.25
N ILE A 33 18.20 -10.23 8.26
CA ILE A 33 19.17 -11.32 8.36
C ILE A 33 20.60 -10.84 8.04
N VAL A 34 20.75 -9.96 7.04
CA VAL A 34 22.06 -9.58 6.48
C VAL A 34 22.71 -8.44 7.25
N PHE A 35 21.92 -7.49 7.78
CA PHE A 35 22.45 -6.27 8.38
C PHE A 35 22.16 -6.18 9.88
N PRO A 36 23.02 -5.52 10.66
CA PRO A 36 22.74 -5.26 12.07
C PRO A 36 21.46 -4.43 12.24
N PHE A 37 20.61 -4.85 13.17
CA PHE A 37 19.37 -4.13 13.50
C PHE A 37 19.64 -2.67 13.91
N ARG A 38 20.75 -2.43 14.62
CA ARG A 38 21.20 -1.10 15.07
C ARG A 38 21.31 -0.10 13.91
N ASP A 39 21.68 -0.57 12.73
CA ASP A 39 21.99 0.27 11.58
C ASP A 39 20.83 0.31 10.56
N THR A 40 19.83 -0.57 10.71
CA THR A 40 18.78 -0.78 9.71
C THR A 40 17.35 -0.66 10.23
N LEU A 41 17.14 -0.33 11.50
CA LEU A 41 15.82 -0.13 12.10
C LEU A 41 14.92 0.78 11.24
N PHE A 42 15.43 1.91 10.74
CA PHE A 42 14.62 2.83 9.94
C PHE A 42 14.20 2.26 8.58
N LEU A 43 15.07 1.48 7.94
CA LEU A 43 14.78 0.76 6.70
C LEU A 43 13.76 -0.36 6.94
N LEU A 44 13.99 -1.18 7.98
CA LEU A 44 13.10 -2.25 8.38
C LEU A 44 11.69 -1.72 8.69
N TYR A 45 11.61 -0.59 9.39
CA TYR A 45 10.34 0.07 9.66
C TYR A 45 9.64 0.49 8.38
N GLY A 46 10.34 1.18 7.47
CA GLY A 46 9.77 1.60 6.18
C GLY A 46 9.28 0.42 5.34
N LEU A 47 10.07 -0.65 5.26
CA LEU A 47 9.70 -1.89 4.55
C LEU A 47 8.50 -2.58 5.19
N ALA A 48 8.41 -2.59 6.52
CA ALA A 48 7.26 -3.15 7.23
C ALA A 48 5.99 -2.36 6.96
N VAL A 49 6.04 -1.02 7.06
CA VAL A 49 4.89 -0.15 6.76
C VAL A 49 4.46 -0.30 5.31
N PHE A 50 5.41 -0.24 4.36
CA PHE A 50 5.13 -0.37 2.94
C PHE A 50 4.52 -1.73 2.60
N SER A 51 5.13 -2.83 3.07
CA SER A 51 4.60 -4.18 2.87
C SER A 51 3.21 -4.36 3.49
N PHE A 52 2.99 -3.81 4.67
CA PHE A 52 1.69 -3.86 5.35
C PHE A 52 0.59 -3.19 4.52
N VAL A 53 0.86 -2.03 3.90
CA VAL A 53 -0.11 -1.35 3.02
C VAL A 53 -0.32 -2.14 1.73
N LEU A 54 0.74 -2.71 1.13
CA LEU A 54 0.61 -3.58 -0.06
C LEU A 54 -0.28 -4.79 0.20
N TRP A 55 -0.14 -5.44 1.37
CA TRP A 55 -1.02 -6.55 1.76
C TRP A 55 -2.49 -6.13 1.87
N GLN A 56 -2.77 -4.91 2.34
CA GLN A 56 -4.14 -4.38 2.34
C GLN A 56 -4.66 -4.18 0.92
N GLY A 57 -3.83 -3.62 0.04
CA GLY A 57 -4.14 -3.42 -1.36
C GLY A 57 -4.45 -4.73 -2.09
N GLN A 58 -3.58 -5.72 -1.91
CA GLN A 58 -3.74 -7.08 -2.41
C GLN A 58 -5.05 -7.71 -1.92
N TYR A 59 -5.33 -7.60 -0.62
CA TYR A 59 -6.54 -8.18 -0.03
C TYR A 59 -7.81 -7.49 -0.55
N TYR A 60 -7.78 -6.16 -0.70
CA TYR A 60 -8.87 -5.39 -1.28
C TYR A 60 -9.19 -5.87 -2.71
N TRP A 61 -8.18 -5.99 -3.57
CA TRP A 61 -8.39 -6.44 -4.95
C TRP A 61 -8.89 -7.89 -5.02
N LYS A 62 -8.47 -8.75 -4.09
CA LYS A 62 -9.02 -10.11 -3.92
C LYS A 62 -10.53 -10.06 -3.67
N LEU A 63 -10.97 -9.25 -2.71
CA LEU A 63 -12.38 -9.10 -2.37
C LEU A 63 -13.16 -8.50 -3.52
N LYS A 64 -12.64 -7.45 -4.17
CA LYS A 64 -13.29 -6.83 -5.33
C LYS A 64 -13.51 -7.82 -6.47
N LEU A 65 -12.51 -8.64 -6.78
CA LEU A 65 -12.63 -9.67 -7.81
C LEU A 65 -13.68 -10.74 -7.45
N ARG A 66 -13.71 -11.17 -6.18
CA ARG A 66 -14.73 -12.10 -5.66
C ARG A 66 -16.14 -11.53 -5.78
N GLY A 67 -16.32 -10.25 -5.42
CA GLY A 67 -17.61 -9.56 -5.49
C GLY A 67 -18.10 -9.45 -6.93
N LEU A 68 -17.22 -9.12 -7.88
CA LEU A 68 -17.54 -9.08 -9.30
C LEU A 68 -17.92 -10.46 -9.87
N LYS A 69 -17.30 -11.53 -9.37
CA LYS A 69 -17.62 -12.93 -9.71
C LYS A 69 -18.90 -13.44 -9.02
N GLY A 70 -19.59 -12.62 -8.22
CA GLY A 70 -20.83 -12.99 -7.55
C GLY A 70 -20.65 -13.86 -6.31
N THR A 71 -19.41 -13.99 -5.81
CA THR A 71 -19.15 -14.70 -4.55
C THR A 71 -19.65 -13.86 -3.37
N ALA A 72 -20.30 -14.50 -2.41
CA ALA A 72 -20.70 -13.84 -1.16
C ALA A 72 -19.46 -13.31 -0.40
N ILE A 73 -19.55 -12.05 0.03
CA ILE A 73 -18.55 -11.35 0.83
C ILE A 73 -19.29 -10.69 1.98
N ASP A 74 -18.75 -10.82 3.18
CA ASP A 74 -19.16 -10.02 4.33
C ASP A 74 -18.68 -8.58 4.13
N GLN A 75 -19.58 -7.75 3.61
CA GLN A 75 -19.31 -6.35 3.29
C GLN A 75 -18.97 -5.57 4.56
N GLN A 76 -19.73 -5.77 5.64
CA GLN A 76 -19.54 -5.01 6.89
C GLN A 76 -18.19 -5.32 7.51
N LYS A 77 -17.82 -6.60 7.64
CA LYS A 77 -16.52 -7.00 8.19
C LYS A 77 -15.36 -6.51 7.32
N SER A 78 -15.49 -6.62 6.00
CA SER A 78 -14.46 -6.18 5.07
C SER A 78 -14.23 -4.67 5.12
N LEU A 79 -15.31 -3.87 5.14
CA LEU A 79 -15.22 -2.42 5.22
C LEU A 79 -14.68 -1.96 6.59
N ALA A 80 -15.08 -2.62 7.68
CA ALA A 80 -14.54 -2.36 9.01
C ALA A 80 -13.02 -2.61 9.06
N LEU A 81 -12.54 -3.69 8.44
CA LEU A 81 -11.11 -3.98 8.32
C LEU A 81 -10.37 -2.84 7.63
N PHE A 82 -10.85 -2.35 6.48
CA PHE A 82 -10.17 -1.25 5.77
C PHE A 82 -10.26 0.10 6.50
N ARG A 83 -11.32 0.36 7.27
CA ARG A 83 -11.39 1.56 8.13
C ARG A 83 -10.35 1.50 9.25
N ASN A 84 -10.22 0.35 9.90
CA ASN A 84 -9.23 0.15 10.95
C ASN A 84 -7.81 0.20 10.38
N ALA A 85 -7.59 -0.45 9.23
CA ALA A 85 -6.31 -0.43 8.54
C ALA A 85 -5.89 1.00 8.14
N LYS A 86 -6.84 1.84 7.68
CA LYS A 86 -6.59 3.27 7.44
C LYS A 86 -6.03 3.98 8.68
N GLN A 87 -6.65 3.76 9.85
CA GLN A 87 -6.20 4.38 11.11
C GLN A 87 -4.83 3.87 11.53
N ILE A 88 -4.61 2.55 11.44
CA ILE A 88 -3.30 1.94 11.75
C ILE A 88 -2.22 2.52 10.84
N ASN A 89 -2.48 2.64 9.53
CA ASN A 89 -1.54 3.24 8.59
C ASN A 89 -1.17 4.68 8.96
N LEU A 90 -2.15 5.50 9.34
CA LEU A 90 -1.88 6.88 9.76
C LEU A 90 -1.02 6.95 11.02
N VAL A 91 -1.30 6.08 12.00
CA VAL A 91 -0.47 5.97 13.21
C VAL A 91 0.95 5.56 12.84
N LEU A 92 1.13 4.51 12.04
CA LEU A 92 2.45 4.06 11.58
C LEU A 92 3.20 5.17 10.82
N ILE A 93 2.53 5.89 9.91
CA ILE A 93 3.13 7.00 9.18
C ILE A 93 3.54 8.14 10.14
N ALA A 94 2.71 8.46 11.14
CA ALA A 94 3.04 9.47 12.14
C ALA A 94 4.26 9.10 13.01
N PHE A 95 4.55 7.80 13.17
CA PHE A 95 5.71 7.32 13.91
C PHE A 95 7.03 7.33 13.11
N ILE A 96 7.00 7.48 11.78
CA ILE A 96 8.20 7.58 10.92
C ILE A 96 9.27 8.54 11.48
N PRO A 97 8.96 9.81 11.83
CA PRO A 97 9.96 10.73 12.40
C PRO A 97 10.53 10.25 13.73
N VAL A 98 9.71 9.59 14.57
CA VAL A 98 10.16 9.04 15.85
C VAL A 98 11.17 7.92 15.61
N VAL A 99 10.88 7.00 14.67
CA VAL A 99 11.80 5.90 14.33
C VAL A 99 13.11 6.43 13.72
N LEU A 100 13.06 7.49 12.90
CA LEU A 100 14.26 8.14 12.39
C LEU A 100 15.13 8.70 13.53
N LEU A 101 14.53 9.38 14.51
CA LEU A 101 15.28 9.89 15.67
C LEU A 101 15.92 8.75 16.48
N VAL A 102 15.21 7.64 16.66
CA VAL A 102 15.76 6.44 17.32
C VAL A 102 16.93 5.87 16.51
N GLN A 103 16.80 5.75 15.18
CA GLN A 103 17.87 5.29 14.30
C GLN A 103 19.14 6.15 14.41
N ILE A 104 19.00 7.48 14.40
CA ILE A 104 20.13 8.41 14.54
C ILE A 104 20.87 8.15 15.87
N ARG A 105 20.12 7.96 16.96
CA ARG A 105 20.71 7.69 18.28
C ARG A 105 21.37 6.32 18.37
N LEU A 106 20.76 5.29 17.77
CA LEU A 106 21.32 3.94 17.76
C LEU A 106 22.61 3.89 16.94
N SER A 107 22.60 4.38 15.71
CA SER A 107 23.75 4.35 14.80
C SER A 107 24.89 5.30 15.17
N GLY A 108 24.68 6.24 16.10
CA GLY A 108 25.67 7.29 16.40
C GLY A 108 25.78 8.35 15.30
N GLY A 109 24.80 8.43 14.39
CA GLY A 109 24.73 9.41 13.31
C GLY A 109 25.09 8.89 11.92
N ASP A 110 25.75 7.72 11.82
CA ASP A 110 26.08 7.08 10.54
C ASP A 110 25.03 6.04 10.15
N ILE A 111 24.03 6.47 9.38
CA ILE A 111 22.92 5.60 8.96
C ILE A 111 23.26 4.95 7.63
N GLN A 112 23.71 3.69 7.69
CA GLN A 112 23.85 2.87 6.51
C GLN A 112 22.50 2.73 5.79
N LEU A 113 22.53 2.68 4.46
CA LEU A 113 21.34 2.49 3.62
C LEU A 113 20.26 3.58 3.79
N LEU A 114 20.62 4.78 4.28
CA LEU A 114 19.66 5.87 4.50
C LEU A 114 18.79 6.18 3.27
N GLY A 115 19.37 6.17 2.07
CA GLY A 115 18.63 6.38 0.83
C GLY A 115 17.51 5.35 0.61
N TYR A 116 17.81 4.06 0.84
CA TYR A 116 16.82 2.99 0.79
C TYR A 116 15.79 3.11 1.90
N ALA A 117 16.21 3.52 3.10
CA ALA A 117 15.31 3.71 4.23
C ALA A 117 14.29 4.84 3.95
N ILE A 118 14.75 5.98 3.44
CA ILE A 118 13.89 7.08 3.01
C ILE A 118 12.94 6.60 1.91
N ALA A 119 13.46 5.91 0.89
CA ALA A 119 12.65 5.40 -0.21
C ALA A 119 11.53 4.46 0.30
N ALA A 120 11.85 3.50 1.17
CA ALA A 120 10.86 2.56 1.71
C ALA A 120 9.75 3.27 2.51
N ASN A 121 10.11 4.23 3.37
CA ASN A 121 9.14 5.02 4.14
C ASN A 121 8.26 5.88 3.23
N VAL A 122 8.84 6.54 2.23
CA VAL A 122 8.10 7.32 1.23
C VAL A 122 7.15 6.41 0.44
N MET A 123 7.60 5.23 0.01
CA MET A 123 6.74 4.28 -0.69
C MET A 123 5.55 3.81 0.16
N GLY A 124 5.74 3.57 1.46
CA GLY A 124 4.64 3.27 2.37
C GLY A 124 3.61 4.40 2.47
N ILE A 125 4.07 5.65 2.51
CA ILE A 125 3.19 6.83 2.48
C ILE A 125 2.46 6.93 1.14
N LEU A 126 3.18 6.77 0.02
CA LEU A 126 2.59 6.86 -1.32
C LEU A 126 1.52 5.79 -1.52
N GLU A 127 1.75 4.56 -1.07
CA GLU A 127 0.70 3.52 -1.14
C GLU A 127 -0.51 3.83 -0.26
N HIS A 128 -0.28 4.38 0.95
CA HIS A 128 -1.40 4.83 1.77
C HIS A 128 -2.23 5.89 1.05
N VAL A 129 -1.57 6.89 0.45
CA VAL A 129 -2.22 7.92 -0.35
C VAL A 129 -2.98 7.28 -1.53
N ASN A 130 -2.32 6.37 -2.25
CA ASN A 130 -2.86 5.66 -3.42
C ASN A 130 -4.16 4.93 -3.12
N TYR A 131 -4.25 4.26 -1.98
CA TYR A 131 -5.43 3.47 -1.59
C TYR A 131 -6.51 4.26 -0.84
N TYR A 132 -6.13 5.20 0.02
CA TYR A 132 -7.06 5.81 0.98
C TYR A 132 -7.35 7.30 0.76
N ILE A 133 -6.66 7.97 -0.18
CA ILE A 133 -6.78 9.43 -0.40
C ILE A 133 -7.00 9.78 -1.88
N ARG A 134 -6.03 9.47 -2.75
CA ARG A 134 -6.02 9.80 -4.19
C ARG A 134 -5.29 8.72 -4.97
N GLN A 135 -5.85 8.29 -6.09
CA GLN A 135 -5.26 7.25 -6.92
C GLN A 135 -4.02 7.85 -7.62
N LEU A 136 -2.84 7.42 -7.19
CA LEU A 136 -1.56 7.84 -7.77
C LEU A 136 -1.21 6.98 -8.98
N MET A 137 -1.52 5.69 -8.92
CA MET A 137 -1.17 4.76 -9.99
C MET A 137 -2.03 5.01 -11.24
N ILE A 138 -1.37 5.27 -12.36
CA ILE A 138 -1.97 5.41 -13.70
C ILE A 138 -1.59 4.17 -14.49
N ASP A 139 -2.45 3.17 -14.48
CA ASP A 139 -2.17 1.85 -15.05
C ASP A 139 -2.86 1.61 -16.40
N ASN A 140 -3.69 2.56 -16.88
CA ASN A 140 -4.41 2.42 -18.14
C ASN A 140 -4.73 3.76 -18.82
N GLU A 141 -5.07 3.69 -20.11
CA GLU A 141 -5.38 4.87 -20.91
C GLU A 141 -6.59 5.67 -20.41
N TYR A 142 -7.56 5.05 -19.74
CA TYR A 142 -8.72 5.78 -19.18
C TYR A 142 -8.33 6.60 -17.95
N ASP A 143 -7.31 6.18 -17.20
CA ASP A 143 -6.77 6.96 -16.08
C ASP A 143 -5.95 8.13 -16.62
N LEU A 144 -5.12 7.88 -17.65
CA LEU A 144 -4.37 8.93 -18.33
C LEU A 144 -5.30 9.97 -18.98
N ARG A 145 -6.30 9.54 -19.76
CA ARG A 145 -7.28 10.44 -20.39
C ARG A 145 -8.05 11.26 -19.36
N TYR A 146 -8.38 10.67 -18.20
CA TYR A 146 -9.04 11.40 -17.12
C TYR A 146 -8.13 12.47 -16.53
N LEU A 147 -6.87 12.12 -16.24
CA LEU A 147 -5.89 13.08 -15.72
C LEU A 147 -5.67 14.24 -16.69
N LEU A 148 -5.49 13.95 -17.98
CA LEU A 148 -5.29 14.98 -19.00
C LEU A 148 -6.53 15.87 -19.17
N ARG A 149 -7.74 15.29 -19.13
CA ARG A 149 -8.99 16.05 -19.31
C ARG A 149 -9.34 16.92 -18.11
N TYR A 150 -9.21 16.38 -16.89
CA TYR A 150 -9.68 17.05 -15.67
C TYR A 150 -8.57 17.65 -14.82
N LYS A 151 -7.30 17.46 -15.21
CA LYS A 151 -6.09 17.90 -14.49
C LYS A 151 -6.09 17.55 -13.00
N ARG A 152 -6.70 16.41 -12.66
CA ARG A 152 -6.83 15.91 -11.28
C ARG A 152 -6.78 14.39 -11.26
N LEU A 153 -6.22 13.86 -10.17
CA LEU A 153 -6.19 12.42 -9.90
C LEU A 153 -7.58 11.89 -9.54
N LYS A 154 -7.80 10.60 -9.81
CA LYS A 154 -9.06 9.92 -9.49
C LYS A 154 -9.18 9.65 -8.00
N ILE A 155 -10.42 9.46 -7.57
CA ILE A 155 -10.72 8.88 -6.26
C ILE A 155 -10.42 7.37 -6.36
N PRO A 156 -9.64 6.79 -5.44
CA PRO A 156 -9.36 5.36 -5.43
C PRO A 156 -10.64 4.55 -5.32
N SER A 157 -10.62 3.36 -5.90
CA SER A 157 -11.75 2.43 -5.84
C SER A 157 -12.14 2.10 -4.40
N LEU A 158 -11.16 1.89 -3.51
CA LEU A 158 -11.40 1.58 -2.10
C LEU A 158 -12.11 2.74 -1.36
N VAL A 159 -11.73 3.99 -1.63
CA VAL A 159 -12.39 5.16 -1.04
C VAL A 159 -13.85 5.26 -1.48
N LYS A 160 -14.12 4.96 -2.76
CA LYS A 160 -15.48 4.92 -3.28
C LYS A 160 -16.30 3.83 -2.57
N ASP A 161 -15.77 2.62 -2.49
CA ASP A 161 -16.45 1.48 -1.86
C ASP A 161 -16.69 1.70 -0.36
N LEU A 162 -15.75 2.36 0.35
CA LEU A 162 -15.91 2.77 1.75
C LEU A 162 -17.05 3.78 1.95
N ARG A 163 -17.26 4.68 0.99
CA ARG A 163 -18.34 5.67 1.00
C ARG A 163 -19.68 5.05 0.64
N ASP A 164 -19.70 4.20 -0.37
CA ASP A 164 -20.91 3.57 -0.89
C ASP A 164 -21.36 2.38 -0.01
N GLY A 165 -20.52 1.96 0.94
CA GLY A 165 -20.82 0.88 1.86
C GLY A 165 -20.80 -0.52 1.21
N ARG A 166 -20.08 -0.66 0.09
CA ARG A 166 -20.04 -1.90 -0.69
C ARG A 166 -18.77 -1.99 -1.54
N ILE A 167 -18.11 -3.15 -1.46
CA ILE A 167 -16.99 -3.61 -2.31
C ILE A 167 -17.53 -4.32 -3.55
#